data_AF-A0A946N7G5-F1
#
_entry.id   AF-A0A946N7G5-F1
#
_cell.length_a   1.000
_cell.length_b   1.000
_cell.length_c   1.000
_cell.angle_alpha   90.00
_cell.angle_beta   90.00
_cell.angle_gamma   90.00
#
_symmetry.space_group_name_H-M   'P 1'
#
loop_
_entity.id
_entity.type
_entity.pdbx_description
1 polymer ?
#
loop_
_entity_poly.entity_id
_entity_poly.type
_entity_poly.pdbx_seq_one_letter_code
_entity_poly.pdbx_strand_id
1 'polypeptide(L)'
;QLKSAWTDAWEAEDAPKALPMPLQISVSEIAMDKVAKLAESGHEGAKKLTSYWVGQGVGMMNEITSSRQVMYDFMEDFIEASERLGGFTSE
;
A
#
# COMPACT_ATOMS: atom_id res chain seq x y z
N GLN A 1 -4.48 -3.07 0.85
CA GLN A 1 -3.33 -3.76 1.45
C GLN A 1 -2.41 -4.21 0.33
N LEU A 2 -1.10 -4.06 0.48
CA LEU A 2 -0.14 -4.52 -0.53
C LEU A 2 -0.13 -6.06 -0.56
N LYS A 3 -0.17 -6.64 -1.77
CA LYS A 3 -0.03 -8.10 -1.93
C LYS A 3 1.32 -8.55 -1.39
N SER A 4 1.31 -9.63 -0.62
CA SER A 4 2.48 -10.20 0.06
C SER A 4 2.28 -11.72 0.20
N ALA A 5 3.36 -12.45 0.49
CA ALA A 5 3.24 -13.89 0.75
C ALA A 5 2.29 -14.20 1.92
N TRP A 6 2.10 -13.25 2.84
CA TRP A 6 1.10 -13.34 3.90
C TRP A 6 -0.34 -13.30 3.37
N THR A 7 -0.68 -12.31 2.53
CA THR A 7 -2.04 -12.20 1.97
C THR A 7 -2.35 -13.39 1.07
N ASP A 8 -1.37 -13.83 0.27
CA ASP A 8 -1.54 -14.98 -0.62
C ASP A 8 -1.79 -16.27 0.17
N ALA A 9 -1.12 -16.46 1.31
CA ALA A 9 -1.32 -17.62 2.17
C ALA A 9 -2.72 -17.67 2.82
N TRP A 10 -3.33 -16.51 3.09
CA TRP A 10 -4.70 -16.44 3.61
C TRP A 10 -5.78 -16.57 2.54
N GLU A 11 -5.43 -16.30 1.28
CA GLU A 11 -6.33 -16.45 0.12
C GLU A 11 -6.30 -17.88 -0.48
N ALA A 12 -5.40 -18.75 -0.01
CA ALA A 12 -5.29 -20.13 -0.49
C ALA A 12 -6.53 -20.97 -0.13
N GLU A 13 -6.87 -21.93 -1.00
CA GLU A 13 -8.09 -22.75 -0.86
C GLU A 13 -8.04 -23.68 0.38
N ASP A 14 -6.84 -24.07 0.80
CA ASP A 14 -6.58 -24.88 1.99
C ASP A 14 -6.34 -24.03 3.25
N ALA A 15 -6.43 -22.70 3.15
CA ALA A 15 -6.22 -21.82 4.28
C ALA A 15 -7.32 -22.01 5.35
N PRO A 16 -6.96 -21.93 6.64
CA PRO A 16 -7.95 -21.98 7.71
C PRO A 16 -8.90 -20.79 7.58
N LYS A 17 -10.18 -20.99 7.95
CA LYS A 17 -11.15 -19.89 8.02
C LYS A 17 -10.65 -18.82 8.97
N ALA A 18 -10.68 -17.56 8.52
CA ALA A 18 -10.32 -16.42 9.35
C ALA A 18 -11.14 -16.41 10.65
N LEU A 19 -10.47 -16.18 11.78
CA LEU A 19 -11.13 -16.08 13.07
C LEU A 19 -12.02 -14.83 13.13
N PRO A 20 -13.08 -14.84 13.96
CA PRO A 20 -13.88 -13.64 14.19
C PRO A 20 -12.99 -12.52 14.74
N MET A 21 -13.24 -11.30 14.30
CA MET A 21 -12.60 -10.12 14.89
C MET A 21 -12.98 -10.00 16.38
N PRO A 22 -12.05 -9.67 17.28
CA PRO A 22 -10.66 -9.28 17.05
C PRO A 22 -9.62 -10.43 17.13
N LEU A 23 -10.06 -11.69 17.30
CA LEU A 23 -9.17 -12.83 17.60
C LEU A 23 -8.11 -13.06 16.52
N GLN A 24 -8.47 -12.81 15.26
CA GLN A 24 -7.54 -12.88 14.14
C GLN A 24 -6.38 -11.90 14.28
N ILE A 25 -6.64 -10.67 14.74
CA ILE A 25 -5.60 -9.68 15.02
C ILE A 25 -4.77 -10.13 16.23
N SER A 26 -5.41 -10.57 17.31
CA SER A 26 -4.71 -10.96 18.55
C SER A 26 -3.65 -12.07 18.35
N VAL A 27 -3.89 -13.02 17.44
CA VAL A 27 -2.92 -14.09 17.15
C VAL A 27 -1.86 -13.65 16.15
N SER A 28 -2.22 -12.79 15.18
CA SER A 28 -1.32 -12.40 14.09
C SER A 28 -0.38 -11.24 14.45
N GLU A 29 -0.81 -10.30 15.30
CA GLU A 29 -0.10 -9.05 15.60
C GLU A 29 1.32 -9.28 16.12
N ILE A 30 1.50 -10.15 17.13
CA ILE A 30 2.81 -10.44 17.73
C ILE A 30 3.78 -11.04 16.70
N ALA A 31 3.27 -11.87 15.78
CA ALA A 31 4.09 -12.48 14.73
C ALA A 31 4.44 -11.46 13.65
N MET A 32 3.48 -10.63 13.22
CA MET A 32 3.67 -9.59 12.23
C MET A 32 4.66 -8.51 12.70
N ASP A 33 4.63 -8.13 13.99
CA ASP A 33 5.60 -7.20 14.57
C ASP A 33 7.04 -7.71 14.49
N LYS A 34 7.24 -9.02 14.70
CA LYS A 34 8.57 -9.64 14.56
C LYS A 34 9.02 -9.67 13.10
N VAL A 35 8.10 -9.99 12.18
CA VAL A 35 8.36 -9.99 10.74
C VAL A 35 8.73 -8.59 10.26
N ALA A 36 8.02 -7.55 10.71
CA ALA A 36 8.31 -6.15 10.37
C ALA A 36 9.74 -5.76 10.78
N LYS A 37 10.13 -6.03 12.03
CA LYS A 37 11.48 -5.74 12.53
C LYS A 37 12.58 -6.49 11.76
N LEU A 38 12.33 -7.74 11.39
CA LEU A 38 13.27 -8.53 10.59
C LEU A 38 13.36 -8.03 9.14
N ALA A 39 12.27 -7.53 8.57
CA ALA A 39 12.29 -6.94 7.24
C ALA A 39 13.09 -5.63 7.22
N GLU A 40 12.95 -4.79 8.26
CA GLU A 40 13.73 -3.57 8.46
C GLU A 40 15.23 -3.86 8.59
N SER A 41 15.62 -4.97 9.22
CA SER A 41 17.02 -5.39 9.34
C SER A 41 17.59 -6.08 8.09
N GLY A 42 16.80 -6.20 7.02
CA GLY A 42 17.23 -6.71 5.73
C GLY A 42 16.98 -8.20 5.47
N HIS A 43 16.24 -8.90 6.33
CA HIS A 43 15.96 -10.32 6.15
C HIS A 43 15.03 -10.58 4.95
N GLU A 44 15.55 -11.21 3.90
CA GLU A 44 14.86 -11.40 2.61
C GLU A 44 13.54 -12.16 2.71
N GLY A 45 13.47 -13.20 3.56
CA GLY A 45 12.21 -13.92 3.79
C GLY A 45 11.16 -13.09 4.55
N ALA A 46 11.61 -12.16 5.40
CA ALA A 46 10.71 -11.31 6.16
C ALA A 46 10.15 -10.21 5.27
N LYS A 47 10.96 -9.61 4.38
CA LYS A 47 10.49 -8.63 3.39
C LYS A 47 9.35 -9.15 2.51
N LYS A 48 9.36 -10.44 2.16
CA LYS A 48 8.29 -11.09 1.38
C LYS A 48 6.99 -11.30 2.17
N LEU A 49 7.10 -11.48 3.47
CA LEU A 49 5.97 -11.70 4.39
C LEU A 49 5.39 -10.39 4.92
N THR A 50 6.19 -9.33 5.02
CA THR A 50 5.72 -8.03 5.51
C THR A 50 4.63 -7.50 4.62
N SER A 51 3.50 -7.15 5.24
CA SER A 51 2.39 -6.51 4.55
C SER A 51 2.31 -5.05 4.96
N TYR A 52 2.23 -4.17 3.97
CA TYR A 52 2.09 -2.73 4.17
C TYR A 52 0.67 -2.28 3.82
N TRP A 53 0.12 -1.41 4.66
CA TRP A 53 -1.15 -0.77 4.39
C TRP A 53 -0.94 0.33 3.36
N VAL A 54 -1.39 0.05 2.14
CA VAL A 54 -1.39 1.00 1.03
C VAL A 54 -2.77 1.08 0.40
N GLY A 55 -3.10 2.27 -0.08
CA GLY A 55 -4.26 2.50 -0.95
C GLY A 55 -3.95 2.15 -2.41
N GLN A 56 -4.99 2.10 -3.25
CA GLN A 56 -4.85 1.77 -4.68
C GLN A 56 -3.94 2.75 -5.44
N GLY A 57 -3.78 3.98 -4.94
CA GLY A 57 -2.89 4.98 -5.53
C GLY A 57 -1.40 4.61 -5.52
N VAL A 58 -1.00 3.59 -4.77
CA VAL A 58 0.40 3.10 -4.76
C VAL A 58 0.88 2.67 -6.15
N GLY A 59 -0.03 2.20 -7.01
CA GLY A 59 0.32 1.79 -8.38
C GLY A 59 0.73 2.94 -9.29
N MET A 60 0.47 4.20 -8.89
CA MET A 60 0.88 5.40 -9.64
C MET A 60 2.22 5.95 -9.14
N MET A 61 2.74 5.46 -8.01
CA MET A 61 3.99 5.93 -7.41
C MET A 61 5.18 5.20 -8.04
N ASN A 62 6.03 5.94 -8.76
CA ASN A 62 7.17 5.37 -9.50
C ASN A 62 8.54 5.81 -8.99
N GLU A 63 8.59 6.86 -8.17
CA GLU A 63 9.82 7.45 -7.67
C GLU A 63 9.68 7.94 -6.24
N ILE A 64 10.81 8.03 -5.55
CA ILE A 64 10.89 8.63 -4.22
C ILE A 64 11.09 10.13 -4.42
N THR A 65 10.11 10.91 -4.00
CA THR A 65 10.15 12.37 -4.12
C THR A 65 9.88 13.06 -2.78
N SER A 66 10.23 14.33 -2.68
CA SER A 66 10.01 15.11 -1.46
C SER A 66 8.54 15.52 -1.34
N SER A 67 8.02 15.63 -0.11
CA SER A 67 6.64 16.11 0.11
C SER A 67 6.39 17.48 -0.51
N ARG A 68 7.43 18.34 -0.60
CA ARG A 68 7.35 19.63 -1.28
C ARG A 68 7.07 19.45 -2.77
N GLN A 69 7.81 18.56 -3.43
CA GLN A 69 7.66 18.32 -4.86
C GLN A 69 6.28 17.73 -5.17
N VAL A 70 5.82 16.75 -4.39
CA VAL A 70 4.45 16.18 -4.52
C VAL A 70 3.38 17.28 -4.53
N MET A 71 3.51 18.26 -3.64
CA MET A 71 2.54 19.36 -3.57
C MET A 71 2.65 20.30 -4.78
N TYR A 72 3.85 20.56 -5.29
CA TYR A 72 4.04 21.36 -6.50
C TYR A 72 3.43 20.68 -7.71
N ASP A 73 3.76 19.41 -7.94
CA ASP A 73 3.23 18.61 -9.05
C ASP A 73 1.70 18.60 -9.00
N PHE A 74 1.13 18.40 -7.81
CA PHE A 74 -0.33 18.39 -7.64
C PHE A 74 -0.99 19.74 -7.98
N MET A 75 -0.35 20.87 -7.65
CA MET A 75 -0.86 22.19 -8.02
C MET A 75 -0.76 22.45 -9.52
N GLU A 76 0.35 22.06 -10.14
CA GLU A 76 0.58 22.20 -11.59
C GLU A 76 -0.41 21.35 -12.39
N ASP A 77 -0.52 20.06 -12.07
CA ASP A 77 -1.46 19.11 -12.68
C ASP A 77 -2.91 19.60 -12.57
N PHE A 78 -3.29 20.20 -11.44
CA PHE A 78 -4.63 20.75 -11.25
C PHE A 78 -4.92 21.93 -12.17
N ILE A 79 -3.94 22.84 -12.34
CA ILE A 79 -4.08 24.00 -13.23
C ILE A 79 -4.22 23.50 -14.67
N GLU A 80 -3.32 22.62 -15.12
CA GLU A 80 -3.36 22.07 -16.48
C GLU A 80 -4.67 21.32 -16.77
N ALA A 81 -5.13 20.50 -15.82
CA ALA A 81 -6.39 19.77 -15.96
C ALA A 81 -7.60 20.70 -16.03
N SER A 82 -7.60 21.78 -15.23
CA SER A 82 -8.68 22.78 -15.20
C SER A 82 -8.72 23.60 -16.49
N GLU A 83 -7.58 24.03 -17.01
CA GLU A 83 -7.46 24.74 -18.28
C GLU A 83 -7.91 23.86 -19.46
N ARG A 84 -7.47 22.59 -19.48
CA ARG A 84 -7.91 21.63 -20.50
C ARG A 84 -9.41 21.40 -20.45
N LEU A 85 -9.99 21.21 -19.26
CA LEU A 85 -11.43 21.05 -19.11
C LEU A 85 -12.19 22.30 -19.58
N GLY A 86 -11.71 23.49 -19.22
CA GLY A 86 -12.27 24.77 -19.67
C GLY A 86 -12.23 24.95 -21.18
N GLY A 87 -11.17 24.46 -21.84
CA GLY A 87 -11.07 24.43 -23.30
C GLY A 87 -12.14 23.53 -23.95
N PHE A 88 -12.48 22.40 -23.33
CA PHE A 88 -13.52 21.50 -23.83
C PHE A 88 -14.95 22.00 -23.62
N THR A 89 -15.22 22.75 -22.54
CA THR A 89 -16.57 23.26 -22.22
C THR A 89 -16.88 24.62 -22.85
N SER A 90 -15.91 25.27 -23.47
CA SER A 90 -16.07 26.58 -24.12
C SER A 90 -16.32 26.52 -25.63
N GLU A 91 -16.29 25.31 -26.23
CA GLU A 91 -16.84 24.99 -27.57
C GLU A 91 -18.29 24.49 -27.46
#